data_AF-A0A258BDI0-F1
#
_entry.id   AF-A0A258BDI0-F1
#
_cell.length_a   1.000
_cell.length_b   1.000
_cell.length_c   1.000
_cell.angle_alpha   90.00
_cell.angle_beta   90.00
_cell.angle_gamma   90.00
#
_symmetry.space_group_name_H-M   'P 1'
#
loop_
_entity.id
_entity.type
_entity.pdbx_description
1 polymer ?
#
loop_
_entity_poly.entity_id
_entity_poly.type
_entity_poly.pdbx_seq_one_letter_code
_entity_poly.pdbx_strand_id
1 'polypeptide(L)' 'MTDTAAPEINGGQTEGQTTLPANMQVLAQFIRDFSFENPRAPQSLRMDVRPEVDMGVEMNAKGRPDGLFEVDLKLSV' A
#
# COMPACT_ATOMS: atom_id res chain seq x y z
N MET A 1 -47.77 -10.60 -10.09
CA MET A 1 -46.44 -11.11 -9.76
C MET A 1 -45.72 -10.02 -8.99
N THR A 2 -45.48 -10.30 -7.70
CA THR A 2 -44.55 -9.66 -6.74
C THR A 2 -44.51 -8.13 -6.67
N ASP A 3 -45.38 -7.61 -5.82
CA ASP A 3 -45.19 -6.38 -5.04
C ASP A 3 -44.04 -6.63 -4.04
N THR A 4 -42.94 -5.89 -4.18
CA THR A 4 -41.76 -6.01 -3.32
C THR A 4 -41.96 -5.14 -2.09
N ALA A 5 -42.21 -5.79 -0.94
CA ALA A 5 -42.27 -5.13 0.36
C ALA A 5 -40.92 -4.45 0.68
N ALA A 6 -40.97 -3.16 1.03
CA ALA A 6 -39.84 -2.44 1.61
C ALA A 6 -39.52 -3.02 3.00
N PRO A 7 -38.24 -3.19 3.38
CA PRO A 7 -37.92 -3.53 4.75
C PRO A 7 -38.05 -2.27 5.63
N GLU A 8 -38.99 -2.32 6.58
CA GLU A 8 -39.01 -1.39 7.71
C GLU A 8 -37.81 -1.69 8.61
N ILE A 9 -36.92 -0.71 8.77
CA ILE A 9 -35.87 -0.72 9.80
C ILE A 9 -36.30 0.17 10.95
N ASN A 10 -36.74 -0.48 12.03
CA ASN A 10 -37.22 0.13 13.25
C ASN A 10 -36.04 0.48 14.19
N GLY A 11 -36.00 1.74 14.64
CA GLY A 11 -35.41 2.27 15.87
C GLY A 11 -34.16 1.63 16.48
N GLY A 12 -33.02 2.31 16.28
CA GLY A 12 -31.86 2.25 17.18
C GLY A 12 -31.05 3.53 17.03
N GLN A 13 -31.25 4.49 17.92
CA GLN A 13 -30.41 5.69 18.02
C GLN A 13 -29.00 5.25 18.39
N THR A 14 -28.08 5.25 17.43
CA THR A 14 -26.65 5.34 17.74
C THR A 14 -26.29 6.79 17.58
N GLU A 15 -26.11 7.46 18.72
CA GLU A 15 -25.67 8.84 18.83
C GLU A 15 -24.47 9.07 17.90
N GLY A 16 -24.58 10.12 17.07
CA GLY A 16 -23.60 10.48 16.07
C GLY A 16 -22.27 10.86 16.69
N GLN A 17 -21.42 9.86 16.93
CA GLN A 17 -19.99 10.10 17.00
C GLN A 17 -19.53 10.23 15.56
N THR A 18 -19.51 11.48 15.07
CA THR A 18 -18.84 11.83 13.82
C THR A 18 -17.39 11.37 13.96
N THR A 19 -17.08 10.18 13.42
CA THR A 19 -15.71 9.70 13.26
C THR A 19 -15.05 10.67 12.30
N LEU A 20 -14.35 11.65 12.86
CA LEU A 20 -13.43 12.47 12.09
C LEU A 20 -12.49 11.49 11.38
N PRO A 21 -12.36 11.56 10.04
CA PRO A 21 -11.47 10.66 9.33
C PRO A 21 -10.06 10.83 9.88
N ALA A 22 -9.37 9.71 10.11
CA ALA A 22 -7.97 9.74 10.53
C ALA A 22 -7.17 10.56 9.50
N ASN A 23 -6.56 11.65 9.96
CA ASN A 23 -5.75 12.51 9.11
C ASN A 23 -4.33 11.93 9.01
N MET A 24 -4.01 11.32 7.87
CA MET A 24 -2.64 10.90 7.55
C MET A 24 -1.94 11.99 6.74
N GLN A 25 -0.81 12.49 7.24
CA GLN A 25 0.03 13.44 6.52
C GLN A 25 1.42 12.85 6.28
N VAL A 26 1.88 12.85 5.03
CA VAL A 26 3.24 12.46 4.67
C VAL A 26 4.13 13.69 4.75
N LEU A 27 5.10 13.68 5.65
CA LEU A 27 6.04 14.79 5.84
C LEU A 27 7.20 14.75 4.83
N ALA A 28 7.69 13.55 4.52
CA ALA A 28 8.76 13.33 3.57
C ALA A 28 8.65 11.92 2.97
N GLN A 29 9.08 11.80 1.72
CA GLN A 29 9.26 10.53 1.02
C GLN A 29 10.58 10.59 0.28
N PHE A 30 11.38 9.54 0.43
CA PHE A 30 12.69 9.47 -0.20
C PHE A 30 13.10 8.02 -0.42
N ILE A 31 14.11 7.83 -1.26
CA ILE A 31 14.74 6.55 -1.51
C ILE A 31 15.95 6.44 -0.59
N ARG A 32 15.96 5.43 0.29
CA ARG A 32 17.10 5.16 1.18
C ARG A 32 18.23 4.43 0.48
N ASP A 33 17.86 3.46 -0.34
CA ASP A 33 18.78 2.59 -1.06
C ASP A 33 18.18 2.27 -2.42
N PHE A 34 19.05 2.23 -3.44
CA PHE A 34 18.70 1.88 -4.80
C PHE A 34 19.87 1.15 -5.44
N SER A 35 19.60 -0.07 -5.87
CA SER A 35 20.54 -0.90 -6.60
C SER A 35 19.91 -1.41 -7.88
N PHE A 36 20.74 -1.51 -8.91
CA PHE A 36 20.39 -2.13 -10.18
C PHE A 36 21.63 -2.80 -10.76
N GLU A 37 21.47 -4.04 -11.19
CA GLU A 37 22.55 -4.78 -11.84
C GLU A 37 22.06 -5.50 -13.09
N ASN A 38 22.92 -5.54 -14.11
CA ASN A 38 22.69 -6.31 -15.33
C ASN A 38 23.98 -7.07 -15.67
N PRO A 39 24.21 -8.25 -15.06
CA PRO A 39 25.47 -8.99 -15.20
C PRO A 39 25.79 -9.44 -16.63
N ARG A 40 24.79 -9.46 -17.51
CA ARG A 40 24.93 -9.91 -18.91
C ARG A 40 24.83 -8.76 -19.92
N ALA A 41 24.94 -7.51 -19.50
CA ALA A 41 24.94 -6.38 -20.41
C ALA A 41 26.20 -6.39 -21.31
N PRO A 42 26.08 -6.02 -22.61
CA PRO A 42 24.85 -5.63 -23.31
C PRO A 42 24.10 -6.81 -23.94
N GLN A 43 24.63 -8.04 -23.88
CA GLN A 43 24.03 -9.21 -24.55
C GLN A 43 22.60 -9.51 -24.06
N SER A 44 22.27 -9.16 -22.82
CA SER A 44 20.91 -9.23 -22.26
C SER A 44 19.87 -8.44 -23.06
N LEU A 45 20.27 -7.43 -23.84
CA LEU A 45 19.36 -6.64 -24.71
C LEU A 45 18.98 -7.35 -26.01
N ARG A 46 19.63 -8.47 -26.33
CA ARG A 46 19.42 -9.25 -27.57
C ARG A 46 18.65 -10.54 -27.33
N MET A 47 18.14 -10.74 -26.11
CA MET A 47 17.40 -11.94 -25.74
C MET A 47 15.96 -11.86 -26.27
N ASP A 48 15.55 -12.82 -27.12
CA ASP A 48 14.15 -12.99 -27.56
C ASP A 48 13.32 -13.84 -26.57
N VAL A 49 13.84 -14.08 -25.37
CA VAL A 49 13.18 -14.91 -24.34
C VAL A 49 12.38 -14.02 -23.40
N ARG A 50 11.15 -14.44 -23.06
CA ARG A 50 10.33 -13.76 -22.06
C ARG A 50 11.01 -13.86 -20.68
N PRO A 51 11.30 -12.74 -19.99
CA PRO A 51 11.95 -12.78 -18.70
C PRO A 51 11.00 -13.37 -17.64
N GLU A 52 11.56 -14.19 -16.75
CA GLU A 52 10.94 -14.55 -15.49
C GLU A 52 11.20 -13.43 -14.48
N VAL A 53 10.19 -13.10 -13.68
CA VAL A 53 10.24 -12.03 -12.68
C VAL A 53 9.77 -12.60 -11.36
N ASP A 54 10.61 -12.50 -10.33
CA ASP A 54 10.27 -12.84 -8.95
C ASP A 54 10.30 -11.54 -8.13
N MET A 55 9.21 -11.21 -7.44
CA MET A 55 9.06 -9.94 -6.72
C MET A 55 8.82 -10.15 -5.24
N GLY A 56 9.76 -9.67 -4.42
CA GLY A 56 9.67 -9.59 -2.98
C GLY A 56 9.23 -8.21 -2.50
N VAL A 57 8.29 -8.16 -1.55
CA VAL A 57 7.82 -6.93 -0.91
C VAL A 57 7.89 -7.08 0.61
N GLU A 58 8.62 -6.19 1.27
CA GLU A 58 8.71 -6.12 2.72
C GLU A 58 8.30 -4.72 3.19
N MET A 59 7.47 -4.65 4.24
CA MET A 59 7.01 -3.39 4.81
C MET A 59 7.22 -3.41 6.33
N ASN A 60 7.82 -2.33 6.84
CA ASN A 60 8.00 -2.12 8.27
C ASN A 60 7.51 -0.71 8.64
N ALA A 61 6.91 -0.58 9.82
CA ALA A 61 6.50 0.71 10.36
C ALA A 61 7.02 0.83 11.80
N LYS A 62 7.66 1.96 12.09
CA LYS A 62 8.22 2.25 13.41
C LYS A 62 7.76 3.61 13.90
N GLY A 63 7.23 3.64 15.12
CA GLY A 63 6.95 4.89 15.81
C GLY A 63 8.24 5.58 16.27
N ARG A 64 8.25 6.90 16.22
CA ARG A 64 9.36 7.75 16.67
C ARG A 64 8.99 8.47 17.96
N PRO A 65 9.97 8.88 18.80
CA PRO A 65 9.71 9.58 20.05
C PRO A 65 9.02 10.95 19.90
N ASP A 66 9.13 11.57 18.74
CA ASP A 66 8.51 12.86 18.40
C ASP A 66 7.04 12.72 17.94
N GLY A 67 6.45 11.52 18.09
CA GLY A 67 5.06 11.26 17.69
C GLY A 67 4.88 11.02 16.19
N LEU A 68 5.98 10.97 15.43
CA LEU A 68 5.97 10.65 14.01
C LEU A 68 6.10 9.15 13.76
N PHE A 69 5.81 8.75 12.52
CA PHE A 69 6.04 7.38 12.05
C PHE A 69 7.05 7.39 10.92
N GLU A 70 7.84 6.34 10.89
CA GLU A 70 8.73 6.02 9.79
C GLU A 70 8.27 4.70 9.18
N VAL A 71 8.08 4.70 7.86
CA VAL A 71 7.63 3.54 7.11
C VAL A 71 8.70 3.18 6.10
N ASP A 72 9.16 1.95 6.15
CA ASP A 72 10.13 1.37 5.23
C ASP A 72 9.42 0.40 4.30
N LEU A 73 9.56 0.63 3.00
CA LEU A 73 9.12 -0.26 1.94
C LEU A 73 10.35 -0.73 1.17
N LYS A 74 10.63 -2.03 1.22
CA LYS A 74 11.70 -2.66 0.45
C LYS A 74 11.09 -3.52 -0.65
N LEU A 75 11.60 -3.32 -1.86
CA LEU A 75 11.21 -4.04 -3.07
C LEU A 75 12.45 -4.75 -3.62
N SER A 76 12.33 -6.03 -3.96
CA SER A 76 13.37 -6.80 -4.64
C SER A 76 12.79 -7.50 -5.87
N VAL A 77 13.51 -7.45 -6.99
CA VAL A 77 13.13 -7.97 -8.31
C VAL A 77 14.30 -8.69 -8.94
#